data_AF-A0A9E2I344-F1
#
_entry.id   AF-A0A9E2I344-F1
#
_cell.length_a   1.000
_cell.length_b   1.000
_cell.length_c   1.000
_cell.angle_alpha   90.00
_cell.angle_beta   90.00
_cell.angle_gamma   90.00
#
_symmetry.space_group_name_H-M   'P 1'
#
loop_
_entity.id
_entity.type
_entity.pdbx_description
1 polymer ?
#
loop_
_entity_poly.entity_id
_entity_poly.type
_entity_poly.pdbx_seq_one_letter_code
_entity_poly.pdbx_strand_id
1 'polypeptide(L)'
;MKAKIRELLRDIKAAALFGQPETIALALDRLRSIPAVAANNRMSGSLTEQVILPAGLSLSRLESKHLRPLLNDPLAAIRAVGAVGLAHRFLLDKNTTQKDLRRPGSDPRPDVRTALGRSLFEAWEVDPERLLNLGTAWLAQPSPKLRHSALIFIPALAPTYGQHIVDLLEPMGADEDRDVRAALADALKNLAGAGLAESVLGLLAAWVTESIPNSWVICRVLSGSWAASHPAEVESILQELQSQTGKTSDISNALRALKRHKVSL
;
A
#
# COMPACT_ATOMS: atom_id res chain seq x y z
N MET A 1 -22.06 -17.19 -4.74
CA MET A 1 -21.43 -15.93 -4.26
C MET A 1 -21.09 -14.97 -5.41
N LYS A 2 -20.36 -15.40 -6.45
CA LYS A 2 -19.97 -14.53 -7.59
C LYS A 2 -21.14 -13.83 -8.32
N ALA A 3 -22.32 -14.46 -8.43
CA ALA A 3 -23.50 -13.83 -9.04
C ALA A 3 -24.01 -12.64 -8.22
N LYS A 4 -24.15 -12.81 -6.89
CA LYS A 4 -24.58 -11.74 -5.97
C LYS A 4 -23.61 -10.55 -5.95
N ILE A 5 -22.30 -10.81 -6.00
CA ILE A 5 -21.28 -9.75 -6.08
C ILE A 5 -21.42 -8.96 -7.39
N ARG A 6 -21.62 -9.64 -8.53
CA ARG A 6 -21.81 -8.97 -9.82
C ARG A 6 -23.08 -8.12 -9.86
N GLU A 7 -24.17 -8.59 -9.26
CA GLU A 7 -25.41 -7.83 -9.11
C GLU A 7 -25.19 -6.58 -8.25
N LEU A 8 -24.60 -6.74 -7.07
CA LEU A 8 -24.24 -5.62 -6.19
C LEU A 8 -23.42 -4.54 -6.92
N LEU A 9 -22.36 -4.94 -7.63
CA LEU A 9 -21.52 -3.98 -8.36
C LEU A 9 -22.27 -3.30 -9.50
N ARG A 10 -23.21 -3.99 -10.15
CA ARG A 10 -24.08 -3.40 -11.17
C ARG A 10 -24.99 -2.33 -10.55
N ASP A 11 -25.56 -2.61 -9.39
CA ASP A 11 -26.44 -1.66 -8.70
C ASP A 11 -25.67 -0.43 -8.22
N ILE A 12 -24.49 -0.62 -7.63
CA ILE A 12 -23.61 0.49 -7.23
C ILE A 12 -23.22 1.33 -8.44
N LYS A 13 -22.88 0.70 -9.57
CA LYS A 13 -22.56 1.41 -10.81
C LYS A 13 -23.77 2.19 -11.33
N ALA A 14 -24.97 1.61 -11.31
CA ALA A 14 -26.20 2.30 -11.71
C ALA A 14 -26.51 3.48 -10.79
N ALA A 15 -26.43 3.29 -9.47
CA ALA A 15 -26.61 4.34 -8.47
C ALA A 15 -25.63 5.51 -8.66
N ALA A 16 -24.37 5.20 -8.96
CA ALA A 16 -23.35 6.20 -9.24
C ALA A 16 -23.64 7.02 -10.51
N LEU A 17 -24.29 6.42 -11.51
CA LEU A 17 -24.71 7.13 -12.73
C LEU A 17 -25.90 8.06 -12.47
N PHE A 18 -26.83 7.67 -11.60
CA PHE A 18 -27.94 8.54 -11.20
C PHE A 18 -27.51 9.69 -10.30
N GLY A 19 -26.49 9.49 -9.46
CA GLY A 19 -25.90 10.53 -8.61
C GLY A 19 -26.77 10.95 -7.42
N GLN A 20 -27.94 10.33 -7.22
CA GLN A 20 -28.83 10.63 -6.09
C GLN A 20 -28.33 9.97 -4.80
N PRO A 21 -28.17 10.71 -3.69
CA PRO A 21 -27.69 10.18 -2.42
C PRO A 21 -28.47 8.97 -1.92
N GLU A 22 -29.78 8.96 -2.09
CA GLU A 22 -30.69 7.90 -1.65
C GLU A 22 -30.44 6.59 -2.41
N THR A 23 -30.24 6.68 -3.73
CA THR A 23 -29.94 5.53 -4.59
C THR A 23 -28.57 4.95 -4.26
N ILE A 24 -27.59 5.79 -3.95
CA ILE A 24 -26.25 5.36 -3.50
C ILE A 24 -26.35 4.67 -2.14
N ALA A 25 -27.08 5.24 -1.19
CA ALA A 25 -27.30 4.64 0.12
C ALA A 25 -27.94 3.25 0.00
N LEU A 26 -29.01 3.13 -0.79
CA LEU A 26 -29.70 1.86 -1.03
C LEU A 26 -28.78 0.81 -1.67
N ALA A 27 -27.94 1.20 -2.63
CA ALA A 27 -26.98 0.29 -3.24
C ALA A 27 -25.90 -0.16 -2.24
N LEU A 28 -25.46 0.74 -1.35
CA LEU A 28 -24.50 0.42 -0.29
C LEU A 28 -25.10 -0.44 0.83
N ASP A 29 -26.42 -0.40 1.08
CA ASP A 29 -27.05 -1.29 2.06
C ASP A 29 -26.91 -2.76 1.71
N ARG A 30 -26.92 -3.09 0.41
CA ARG A 30 -26.60 -4.44 -0.06
C ARG A 30 -25.16 -4.83 0.28
N LEU A 31 -24.19 -3.90 0.17
CA LEU A 31 -22.81 -4.12 0.61
C LEU A 31 -22.75 -4.34 2.13
N ARG A 32 -23.50 -3.55 2.92
CA ARG A 32 -23.59 -3.72 4.38
C ARG A 32 -24.10 -5.10 4.78
N SER A 33 -24.99 -5.69 3.97
CA SER A 33 -25.59 -7.00 4.24
C SER A 33 -24.62 -8.18 4.06
N ILE A 34 -23.43 -7.97 3.47
CA ILE A 34 -22.41 -9.02 3.36
C ILE A 34 -21.92 -9.37 4.78
N PRO A 35 -21.96 -10.64 5.23
CA PRO A 35 -21.64 -11.00 6.61
C PRO A 35 -20.28 -10.48 7.11
N ALA A 36 -19.24 -10.55 6.26
CA ALA A 36 -17.92 -10.05 6.61
C ALA A 36 -17.88 -8.51 6.79
N VAL A 37 -18.71 -7.78 6.04
CA VAL A 37 -18.86 -6.32 6.14
C VAL A 37 -19.68 -5.95 7.37
N ALA A 38 -20.83 -6.60 7.56
CA ALA A 38 -21.72 -6.39 8.70
C ALA A 38 -21.00 -6.60 10.04
N ALA A 39 -20.17 -7.66 10.11
CA ALA A 39 -19.36 -7.96 11.29
C ALA A 39 -18.18 -7.00 11.51
N ASN A 40 -17.92 -6.07 10.57
CA ASN A 40 -16.77 -5.16 10.58
C ASN A 40 -15.41 -5.87 10.75
N ASN A 41 -15.33 -7.09 10.21
CA ASN A 41 -14.13 -7.92 10.26
C ASN A 41 -12.98 -7.27 9.48
N ARG A 42 -11.75 -7.73 9.70
CA ARG A 42 -10.62 -7.38 8.83
C ARG A 42 -10.96 -7.77 7.39
N MET A 43 -10.82 -6.84 6.44
CA MET A 43 -11.10 -7.13 5.04
C MET A 43 -10.09 -8.15 4.50
N SER A 44 -10.60 -9.23 3.90
CA SER A 44 -9.76 -10.17 3.15
C SER A 44 -9.29 -9.54 1.85
N GLY A 45 -8.15 -10.00 1.30
CA GLY A 45 -7.68 -9.57 -0.02
C GLY A 45 -8.75 -9.75 -1.10
N SER A 46 -9.49 -10.87 -1.06
CA SER A 46 -10.60 -11.14 -1.97
C SER A 46 -11.77 -10.15 -1.85
N LEU A 47 -12.14 -9.74 -0.64
CA LEU A 47 -13.18 -8.73 -0.44
C LEU A 47 -12.72 -7.38 -1.00
N THR A 48 -11.47 -7.00 -0.70
CA THR A 48 -10.87 -5.77 -1.21
C THR A 48 -10.87 -5.74 -2.74
N GLU A 49 -10.31 -6.77 -3.37
CA GLU A 49 -10.11 -6.83 -4.82
C GLU A 49 -11.42 -7.02 -5.60
N GLN A 50 -12.34 -7.86 -5.12
CA GLN A 50 -13.54 -8.22 -5.88
C GLN A 50 -14.74 -7.33 -5.58
N VAL A 51 -14.71 -6.56 -4.49
CA VAL A 51 -15.86 -5.75 -4.05
C VAL A 51 -15.48 -4.31 -3.78
N ILE A 52 -14.51 -4.06 -2.89
CA ILE A 52 -14.20 -2.69 -2.43
C ILE A 52 -13.61 -1.83 -3.55
N LEU A 53 -12.56 -2.32 -4.24
CA LEU A 53 -11.94 -1.57 -5.33
C LEU A 53 -12.94 -1.30 -6.48
N PRO A 54 -13.68 -2.30 -7.01
CA PRO A 54 -14.65 -2.04 -8.09
C PRO A 54 -15.82 -1.15 -7.67
N ALA A 55 -16.30 -1.26 -6.42
CA ALA A 55 -17.36 -0.40 -5.89
C ALA A 55 -16.88 1.05 -5.78
N GLY A 56 -15.71 1.28 -5.17
CA GLY A 56 -15.13 2.61 -5.03
C GLY A 56 -14.82 3.26 -6.38
N LEU A 57 -14.27 2.50 -7.33
CA LEU A 57 -14.05 2.96 -8.70
C LEU A 57 -15.37 3.37 -9.36
N SER A 58 -16.45 2.61 -9.16
CA SER A 58 -17.77 2.97 -9.69
C SER A 58 -18.30 4.28 -9.11
N LEU A 59 -18.08 4.52 -7.81
CA LEU A 59 -18.46 5.75 -7.12
C LEU A 59 -17.55 6.95 -7.45
N SER A 60 -16.37 6.75 -8.03
CA SER A 60 -15.45 7.85 -8.38
C SER A 60 -16.05 8.88 -9.35
N ARG A 61 -17.13 8.51 -10.05
CA ARG A 61 -17.93 9.41 -10.90
C ARG A 61 -18.63 10.53 -10.13
N LEU A 62 -18.95 10.30 -8.85
CA LEU A 62 -19.64 11.26 -7.99
C LEU A 62 -18.70 12.37 -7.55
N GLU A 63 -19.19 13.58 -7.30
CA GLU A 63 -18.38 14.63 -6.68
C GLU A 63 -17.88 14.23 -5.28
N SER A 64 -16.73 14.78 -4.88
CA SER A 64 -16.08 14.47 -3.61
C SER A 64 -16.98 14.75 -2.40
N LYS A 65 -17.91 15.71 -2.50
CA LYS A 65 -18.92 16.00 -1.46
C LYS A 65 -19.84 14.81 -1.15
N HIS A 66 -20.07 13.91 -2.11
CA HIS A 66 -20.87 12.69 -1.92
C HIS A 66 -20.04 11.52 -1.40
N LEU A 67 -18.71 11.55 -1.58
CA LEU A 67 -17.81 10.50 -1.11
C LEU A 67 -17.32 10.74 0.33
N ARG A 68 -17.11 12.00 0.71
CA ARG A 68 -16.65 12.38 2.06
C ARG A 68 -17.54 11.82 3.20
N PRO A 69 -18.89 11.80 3.10
CA PRO A 69 -19.73 11.20 4.14
C PRO A 69 -19.41 9.73 4.41
N LEU A 70 -19.03 8.96 3.38
CA LEU A 70 -18.68 7.54 3.52
C LEU A 70 -17.48 7.32 4.44
N LEU A 71 -16.59 8.31 4.58
CA LEU A 71 -15.43 8.25 5.47
C LEU A 71 -15.81 8.36 6.96
N ASN A 72 -17.07 8.67 7.28
CA ASN A 72 -17.61 8.69 8.63
C ASN A 72 -18.35 7.40 9.00
N ASP A 73 -18.45 6.45 8.07
CA ASP A 73 -19.20 5.23 8.32
C ASP A 73 -18.57 4.36 9.42
N PRO A 74 -19.37 3.74 10.30
CA PRO A 74 -18.84 2.82 11.31
C PRO A 74 -18.12 1.61 10.70
N LEU A 75 -18.51 1.17 9.50
CA LEU A 75 -17.95 0.00 8.85
C LEU A 75 -16.71 0.36 8.02
N ALA A 76 -15.59 -0.31 8.29
CA ALA A 76 -14.32 -0.10 7.59
C ALA A 76 -14.46 -0.30 6.07
N ALA A 77 -15.26 -1.27 5.63
CA ALA A 77 -15.51 -1.52 4.21
C ALA A 77 -16.16 -0.33 3.50
N ILE A 78 -17.11 0.37 4.14
CA ILE A 78 -17.77 1.53 3.53
C ILE A 78 -16.81 2.71 3.46
N ARG A 79 -16.02 2.94 4.51
CA ARG A 79 -14.94 3.94 4.49
C ARG A 79 -13.93 3.65 3.39
N ALA A 80 -13.56 2.39 3.19
CA ALA A 80 -12.64 1.97 2.14
C ALA A 80 -13.21 2.21 0.73
N VAL A 81 -14.49 1.93 0.50
CA VAL A 81 -15.16 2.28 -0.78
C VAL A 81 -15.09 3.78 -1.04
N GLY A 82 -15.39 4.61 -0.03
CA GLY A 82 -15.26 6.07 -0.14
C GLY A 82 -13.83 6.53 -0.39
N ALA A 83 -12.85 5.90 0.28
CA ALA A 83 -11.43 6.17 0.09
C ALA A 83 -10.96 5.89 -1.34
N VAL A 84 -11.32 4.74 -1.90
CA VAL A 84 -11.02 4.35 -3.29
C VAL A 84 -11.65 5.34 -4.27
N GLY A 85 -12.92 5.71 -4.07
CA GLY A 85 -13.57 6.71 -4.91
C GLY A 85 -12.84 8.05 -4.91
N LEU A 86 -12.42 8.52 -3.73
CA LEU A 86 -11.64 9.75 -3.60
C LEU A 86 -10.23 9.64 -4.20
N ALA A 87 -9.56 8.49 -4.09
CA ALA A 87 -8.24 8.28 -4.72
C ALA A 87 -8.32 8.43 -6.24
N HIS A 88 -9.27 7.76 -6.89
CA HIS A 88 -9.45 7.91 -8.34
C HIS A 88 -9.78 9.35 -8.73
N ARG A 89 -10.65 10.03 -7.98
CA ARG A 89 -10.94 11.45 -8.25
C ARG A 89 -9.75 12.36 -8.02
N PHE A 90 -8.92 12.08 -7.03
CA PHE A 90 -7.69 12.83 -6.79
C PHE A 90 -6.78 12.78 -8.02
N LEU A 91 -6.71 11.66 -8.74
CA LEU A 91 -5.89 11.59 -9.94
C LEU A 91 -6.60 12.14 -11.18
N LEU A 92 -7.92 11.94 -11.31
CA LEU A 92 -8.69 12.33 -12.49
C LEU A 92 -9.17 13.80 -12.49
N ASP A 93 -9.39 14.40 -11.33
CA ASP A 93 -10.05 15.70 -11.17
C ASP A 93 -9.25 16.64 -10.25
N LYS A 94 -9.17 17.92 -10.63
CA LYS A 94 -8.50 18.96 -9.84
C LYS A 94 -9.29 19.39 -8.60
N ASN A 95 -10.59 19.07 -8.50
CA ASN A 95 -11.40 19.45 -7.35
C ASN A 95 -11.21 18.56 -6.11
N THR A 96 -10.58 17.38 -6.25
CA THR A 96 -10.24 16.53 -5.10
C THR A 96 -8.81 16.81 -4.67
N THR A 97 -8.64 17.23 -3.43
CA THR A 97 -7.35 17.70 -2.91
C THR A 97 -6.68 16.67 -2.01
N GLN A 98 -5.41 16.87 -1.67
CA GLN A 98 -4.73 16.03 -0.68
C GLN A 98 -5.45 16.04 0.68
N LYS A 99 -6.14 17.16 1.03
CA LYS A 99 -6.93 17.28 2.27
C LYS A 99 -8.06 16.26 2.32
N ASP A 100 -8.66 15.93 1.17
CA ASP A 100 -9.72 14.93 1.07
C ASP A 100 -9.21 13.51 1.34
N LEU A 101 -7.95 13.23 0.98
CA LEU A 101 -7.30 11.94 1.20
C LEU A 101 -6.69 11.80 2.60
N ARG A 102 -6.50 12.90 3.35
CA ARG A 102 -5.86 12.86 4.67
C ARG A 102 -6.59 11.94 5.63
N ARG A 103 -7.92 11.97 5.65
CA ARG A 103 -8.73 11.12 6.54
C ARG A 103 -8.57 9.63 6.22
N PRO A 104 -8.83 9.15 4.99
CA PRO A 104 -8.62 7.73 4.68
C PRO A 104 -7.14 7.33 4.76
N GLY A 105 -6.20 8.21 4.44
CA GLY A 105 -4.76 7.95 4.57
C GLY A 105 -4.28 7.83 6.03
N SER A 106 -5.04 8.37 6.99
CA SER A 106 -4.78 8.25 8.42
C SER A 106 -5.82 7.40 9.16
N ASP A 107 -6.63 6.63 8.42
CA ASP A 107 -7.69 5.81 9.02
C ASP A 107 -7.07 4.85 10.05
N PRO A 108 -7.68 4.69 11.25
CA PRO A 108 -7.20 3.74 12.25
C PRO A 108 -7.14 2.31 11.72
N ARG A 109 -7.99 1.95 10.76
CA ARG A 109 -8.09 0.62 10.18
C ARG A 109 -7.08 0.45 9.03
N PRO A 110 -6.07 -0.44 9.15
CA PRO A 110 -5.06 -0.63 8.12
C PRO A 110 -5.63 -1.07 6.77
N ASP A 111 -6.72 -1.82 6.78
CA ASP A 111 -7.41 -2.30 5.58
C ASP A 111 -8.04 -1.16 4.75
N VAL A 112 -8.50 -0.07 5.40
CA VAL A 112 -8.91 1.16 4.70
C VAL A 112 -7.71 1.84 4.03
N ARG A 113 -6.60 1.98 4.75
CA ARG A 113 -5.35 2.57 4.23
C ARG A 113 -4.81 1.76 3.06
N THR A 114 -4.86 0.43 3.15
CA THR A 114 -4.48 -0.48 2.06
C THR A 114 -5.38 -0.35 0.84
N ALA A 115 -6.70 -0.25 1.00
CA ALA A 115 -7.60 -0.04 -0.13
C ALA A 115 -7.32 1.30 -0.84
N LEU A 116 -7.10 2.38 -0.07
CA LEU A 116 -6.69 3.68 -0.60
C LEU A 116 -5.37 3.58 -1.37
N GLY A 117 -4.33 3.04 -0.74
CA GLY A 117 -2.99 2.93 -1.33
C GLY A 117 -3.00 2.05 -2.58
N ARG A 118 -3.71 0.92 -2.58
CA ARG A 118 -3.85 0.08 -3.77
C ARG A 118 -4.54 0.80 -4.92
N SER A 119 -5.62 1.54 -4.65
CA SER A 119 -6.30 2.32 -5.68
C SER A 119 -5.39 3.39 -6.31
N LEU A 120 -4.58 4.07 -5.49
CA LEU A 120 -3.57 5.01 -5.98
C LEU A 120 -2.45 4.30 -6.76
N PHE A 121 -1.99 3.15 -6.28
CA PHE A 121 -0.98 2.31 -6.94
C PHE A 121 -1.46 1.88 -8.34
N GLU A 122 -2.68 1.37 -8.46
CA GLU A 122 -3.24 0.87 -9.73
C GLU A 122 -3.52 1.98 -10.74
N ALA A 123 -3.76 3.22 -10.28
CA ALA A 123 -4.10 4.37 -11.12
C ALA A 123 -2.92 5.33 -11.35
N TRP A 124 -1.69 4.94 -11.01
CA TRP A 124 -0.52 5.83 -10.98
C TRP A 124 -0.25 6.57 -12.30
N GLU A 125 -0.52 5.92 -13.45
CA GLU A 125 -0.27 6.45 -14.79
C GLU A 125 -1.13 7.68 -15.13
N VAL A 126 -2.24 7.89 -14.40
CA VAL A 126 -3.16 8.99 -14.67
C VAL A 126 -2.51 10.36 -14.42
N ASP A 127 -1.77 10.49 -13.31
CA ASP A 127 -1.08 11.72 -12.92
C ASP A 127 0.09 11.39 -11.97
N PRO A 128 1.22 10.89 -12.52
CA PRO A 128 2.33 10.38 -11.73
C PRO A 128 3.04 11.47 -10.90
N GLU A 129 3.10 12.70 -11.41
CA GLU A 129 3.68 13.84 -10.69
C GLU A 129 2.83 14.20 -9.46
N ARG A 130 1.51 14.27 -9.62
CA ARG A 130 0.60 14.55 -8.50
C ARG A 130 0.63 13.44 -7.45
N LEU A 131 0.78 12.19 -7.88
CA LEU A 131 0.95 11.06 -6.97
C LEU A 131 2.28 11.11 -6.22
N LEU A 132 3.38 11.47 -6.90
CA LEU A 132 4.69 11.68 -6.28
C LEU A 132 4.60 12.78 -5.21
N ASN A 133 4.01 13.92 -5.55
CA ASN A 133 3.81 15.04 -4.63
C ASN A 133 2.99 14.65 -3.38
N LEU A 134 1.96 13.81 -3.55
CA LEU A 134 1.21 13.26 -2.42
C LEU A 134 2.09 12.34 -1.55
N GLY A 135 2.81 11.42 -2.17
CA GLY A 135 3.69 10.47 -1.51
C GLY A 135 4.76 11.15 -0.67
N THR A 136 5.52 12.07 -1.28
CA THR A 136 6.57 12.86 -0.62
C THR A 136 5.99 13.67 0.55
N ALA A 137 4.85 14.34 0.33
CA ALA A 137 4.20 15.11 1.39
C ALA A 137 3.77 14.24 2.59
N TRP A 138 3.35 13.00 2.34
CA TRP A 138 2.92 12.06 3.38
C TRP A 138 4.08 11.37 4.11
N LEU A 139 5.16 11.01 3.41
CA LEU A 139 6.38 10.50 4.03
C LEU A 139 7.00 11.50 5.02
N ALA A 140 6.88 12.80 4.73
CA ALA A 140 7.36 13.86 5.63
C ALA A 140 6.44 14.13 6.84
N GLN A 141 5.27 13.49 6.96
CA GLN A 141 4.35 13.76 8.07
C GLN A 141 4.79 13.05 9.36
N PRO A 142 4.54 13.66 10.54
CA PRO A 142 4.77 12.99 11.83
C PRO A 142 3.83 11.80 12.05
N SER A 143 2.69 11.73 11.34
CA SER A 143 1.74 10.63 11.47
C SER A 143 2.27 9.35 10.83
N PRO A 144 2.53 8.28 11.60
CA PRO A 144 2.99 7.00 11.02
C PRO A 144 1.96 6.38 10.08
N LYS A 145 0.67 6.66 10.29
CA LYS A 145 -0.40 6.16 9.40
C LYS A 145 -0.31 6.74 7.99
N LEU A 146 0.05 8.02 7.86
CA LEU A 146 0.23 8.66 6.55
C LEU A 146 1.48 8.15 5.86
N ARG A 147 2.60 8.04 6.58
CA ARG A 147 3.84 7.43 6.06
C ARG A 147 3.60 5.99 5.58
N HIS A 148 2.95 5.17 6.41
CA HIS A 148 2.51 3.83 6.04
C HIS A 148 1.67 3.84 4.76
N SER A 149 0.67 4.73 4.63
CA SER A 149 -0.16 4.81 3.42
C SER A 149 0.64 5.19 2.18
N ALA A 150 1.61 6.11 2.30
CA ALA A 150 2.50 6.50 1.20
C ALA A 150 3.33 5.32 0.68
N LEU A 151 3.89 4.52 1.60
CA LEU A 151 4.70 3.34 1.27
C LEU A 151 3.92 2.26 0.48
N ILE A 152 2.59 2.27 0.51
CA ILE A 152 1.78 1.32 -0.26
C ILE A 152 1.78 1.68 -1.75
N PHE A 153 1.70 2.97 -2.11
CA PHE A 153 1.48 3.39 -3.50
C PHE A 153 2.73 3.95 -4.18
N ILE A 154 3.67 4.53 -3.43
CA ILE A 154 4.89 5.13 -4.00
C ILE A 154 5.66 4.16 -4.92
N PRO A 155 5.76 2.84 -4.65
CA PRO A 155 6.47 1.94 -5.55
C PRO A 155 5.89 1.85 -6.96
N ALA A 156 4.63 2.23 -7.18
CA ALA A 156 4.04 2.31 -8.53
C ALA A 156 4.76 3.30 -9.44
N LEU A 157 5.42 4.30 -8.86
CA LEU A 157 6.11 5.38 -9.56
C LEU A 157 7.52 5.00 -10.05
N ALA A 158 7.99 3.79 -9.73
CA ALA A 158 9.29 3.29 -10.12
C ALA A 158 9.61 3.38 -11.63
N PRO A 159 8.67 3.11 -12.55
CA PRO A 159 8.96 3.21 -13.99
C PRO A 159 9.36 4.61 -14.45
N THR A 160 8.94 5.65 -13.73
CA THR A 160 9.22 7.06 -14.09
C THR A 160 10.28 7.69 -13.18
N TYR A 161 10.28 7.35 -11.89
CA TYR A 161 11.08 8.02 -10.87
C TYR A 161 12.02 7.07 -10.10
N GLY A 162 12.39 5.93 -10.68
CA GLY A 162 13.02 4.79 -10.01
C GLY A 162 14.02 5.12 -8.89
N GLN A 163 15.18 5.71 -9.21
CA GLN A 163 16.20 6.04 -8.21
C GLN A 163 15.69 7.09 -7.21
N HIS A 164 14.97 8.11 -7.68
CA HIS A 164 14.39 9.13 -6.78
C HIS A 164 13.44 8.52 -5.73
N ILE A 165 12.67 7.49 -6.10
CA ILE A 165 11.85 6.75 -5.14
C ILE A 165 12.72 6.03 -4.11
N VAL A 166 13.81 5.38 -4.52
CA VAL A 166 14.73 4.72 -3.58
C VAL A 166 15.33 5.73 -2.60
N ASP A 167 15.77 6.89 -3.09
CA ASP A 167 16.34 7.97 -2.25
C ASP A 167 15.30 8.51 -1.25
N LEU A 168 14.02 8.64 -1.67
CA LEU A 168 12.94 9.03 -0.76
C LEU A 168 12.68 8.00 0.36
N LEU A 169 12.97 6.73 0.13
CA LEU A 169 12.74 5.65 1.08
C LEU A 169 13.93 5.38 2.01
N GLU A 170 15.14 5.81 1.64
CA GLU A 170 16.36 5.67 2.46
C GLU A 170 16.17 6.10 3.93
N PRO A 171 15.69 7.32 4.25
CA PRO A 171 15.56 7.74 5.65
C PRO A 171 14.52 6.93 6.44
N MET A 172 13.64 6.18 5.76
CA MET A 172 12.58 5.41 6.43
C MET A 172 13.10 4.13 7.10
N GLY A 173 14.34 3.70 6.80
CA GLY A 173 14.98 2.55 7.47
C GLY A 173 15.09 2.74 8.99
N ALA A 174 15.21 3.99 9.43
CA ALA A 174 15.28 4.39 10.83
C ALA A 174 13.93 4.83 11.44
N ASP A 175 12.80 4.66 10.73
CA ASP A 175 11.49 5.08 11.25
C ASP A 175 11.17 4.38 12.57
N GLU A 176 10.68 5.11 13.57
CA GLU A 176 10.38 4.57 14.90
C GLU A 176 9.18 3.61 14.89
N ASP A 177 8.23 3.80 13.97
CA ASP A 177 7.01 3.02 13.91
C ASP A 177 7.22 1.69 13.19
N ARG A 178 6.89 0.59 13.89
CA ARG A 178 7.06 -0.77 13.38
C ARG A 178 6.22 -1.04 12.13
N ASP A 179 5.01 -0.52 12.05
CA ASP A 179 4.14 -0.73 10.89
C ASP A 179 4.66 0.02 9.67
N VAL A 180 5.27 1.21 9.87
CA VAL A 180 5.96 1.95 8.80
C VAL A 180 7.15 1.15 8.28
N ARG A 181 8.00 0.63 9.17
CA ARG A 181 9.12 -0.24 8.77
C ARG A 181 8.67 -1.50 8.03
N ALA A 182 7.54 -2.09 8.42
CA ALA A 182 6.97 -3.23 7.72
C ALA A 182 6.49 -2.86 6.32
N ALA A 183 5.79 -1.73 6.18
CA ALA A 183 5.37 -1.22 4.88
C ALA A 183 6.57 -0.87 3.99
N LEU A 184 7.64 -0.32 4.56
CA LEU A 184 8.90 -0.02 3.86
C LEU A 184 9.53 -1.29 3.30
N ALA A 185 9.59 -2.35 4.11
CA ALA A 185 10.18 -3.60 3.66
C ALA A 185 9.39 -4.22 2.49
N ASP A 186 8.07 -4.07 2.47
CA ASP A 186 7.24 -4.52 1.36
C ASP A 186 7.36 -3.57 0.14
N ALA A 187 7.49 -2.26 0.35
CA ALA A 187 7.76 -1.28 -0.69
C ALA A 187 9.08 -1.56 -1.43
N LEU A 188 10.17 -1.80 -0.70
CA LEU A 188 11.48 -2.11 -1.27
C LEU A 188 11.47 -3.42 -2.07
N LYS A 189 10.73 -4.45 -1.61
CA LYS A 189 10.53 -5.68 -2.41
C LYS A 189 9.81 -5.43 -3.72
N ASN A 190 8.79 -4.56 -3.70
CA ASN A 190 8.06 -4.20 -4.92
C ASN A 190 8.98 -3.46 -5.89
N LEU A 191 9.81 -2.52 -5.41
CA LEU A 191 10.80 -1.83 -6.23
C LEU A 191 11.82 -2.80 -6.84
N ALA A 192 12.37 -3.71 -6.02
CA ALA A 192 13.32 -4.71 -6.49
C ALA A 192 12.70 -5.63 -7.55
N GLY A 193 11.47 -6.11 -7.32
CA GLY A 193 10.72 -6.91 -8.28
C GLY A 193 10.32 -6.15 -9.55
N ALA A 194 10.28 -4.82 -9.51
CA ALA A 194 9.99 -3.93 -10.64
C ALA A 194 11.25 -3.52 -11.43
N GLY A 195 12.40 -4.16 -11.18
CA GLY A 195 13.64 -3.92 -11.93
C GLY A 195 14.64 -2.97 -11.26
N LEU A 196 14.38 -2.54 -10.02
CA LEU A 196 15.31 -1.72 -9.23
C LEU A 196 16.11 -2.55 -8.21
N ALA A 197 16.37 -3.82 -8.52
CA ALA A 197 17.05 -4.73 -7.60
C ALA A 197 18.44 -4.23 -7.20
N GLU A 198 19.22 -3.70 -8.14
CA GLU A 198 20.56 -3.15 -7.88
C GLU A 198 20.51 -1.94 -6.92
N SER A 199 19.62 -0.98 -7.16
CA SER A 199 19.44 0.19 -6.27
C SER A 199 18.99 -0.24 -4.87
N VAL A 200 18.09 -1.22 -4.77
CA VAL A 200 17.64 -1.76 -3.47
C VAL A 200 18.79 -2.49 -2.77
N LEU A 201 19.58 -3.30 -3.47
CA LEU A 201 20.75 -3.96 -2.89
C LEU A 201 21.79 -2.94 -2.41
N GLY A 202 22.05 -1.90 -3.18
CA GLY A 202 22.93 -0.79 -2.79
C GLY A 202 22.46 -0.10 -1.51
N LEU A 203 21.16 0.20 -1.39
CA LEU A 203 20.59 0.77 -0.18
C LEU A 203 20.72 -0.17 1.02
N LEU A 204 20.42 -1.47 0.85
CA LEU A 204 20.53 -2.44 1.93
C LEU A 204 21.99 -2.61 2.39
N ALA A 205 22.95 -2.62 1.46
CA ALA A 205 24.37 -2.65 1.78
C ALA A 205 24.80 -1.41 2.57
N ALA A 206 24.32 -0.22 2.18
CA ALA A 206 24.58 1.01 2.93
C ALA A 206 24.03 0.94 4.37
N TRP A 207 22.79 0.48 4.56
CA TRP A 207 22.21 0.29 5.90
C TRP A 207 22.94 -0.74 6.75
N VAL A 208 23.55 -1.76 6.14
CA VAL A 208 24.40 -2.70 6.89
C VAL A 208 25.64 -2.01 7.46
N THR A 209 26.15 -0.94 6.84
CA THR A 209 27.33 -0.20 7.35
C THR A 209 27.00 0.84 8.42
N GLU A 210 25.73 1.04 8.75
CA GLU A 210 25.32 1.96 9.81
C GLU A 210 25.76 1.46 11.19
N SER A 211 25.92 2.36 12.16
CA SER A 211 26.33 1.99 13.52
C SER A 211 25.34 1.08 14.24
N ILE A 212 24.04 1.17 13.88
CA ILE A 212 22.96 0.32 14.39
C ILE A 212 22.10 -0.12 13.20
N PRO A 213 22.52 -1.15 12.45
CA PRO A 213 21.79 -1.61 11.28
C PRO A 213 20.39 -2.09 11.67
N ASN A 214 19.38 -1.74 10.87
CA ASN A 214 18.05 -2.29 11.05
C ASN A 214 17.95 -3.72 10.49
N SER A 215 18.54 -4.68 11.21
CA SER A 215 18.61 -6.08 10.77
C SER A 215 17.26 -6.64 10.38
N TRP A 216 16.19 -6.26 11.09
CA TRP A 216 14.85 -6.72 10.81
C TRP A 216 14.37 -6.28 9.41
N VAL A 217 14.51 -4.99 9.06
CA VAL A 217 14.11 -4.48 7.74
C VAL A 217 14.97 -5.13 6.66
N ILE A 218 16.29 -5.13 6.83
CA ILE A 218 17.23 -5.69 5.85
C ILE A 218 16.90 -7.16 5.55
N CYS A 219 16.84 -8.00 6.58
CA CYS A 219 16.49 -9.40 6.43
C CYS A 219 15.09 -9.61 5.87
N ARG A 220 14.12 -8.76 6.25
CA ARG A 220 12.75 -8.84 5.74
C ARG A 220 12.69 -8.56 4.25
N VAL A 221 13.44 -7.59 3.73
CA VAL A 221 13.52 -7.26 2.30
C VAL A 221 14.21 -8.39 1.52
N LEU A 222 15.35 -8.87 1.99
CA LEU A 222 16.12 -9.98 1.38
C LEU A 222 15.40 -11.33 1.41
N SER A 223 14.38 -11.49 2.28
CA SER A 223 13.53 -12.69 2.29
C SER A 223 12.56 -12.76 1.10
N GLY A 224 12.54 -11.76 0.22
CA GLY A 224 11.68 -11.74 -0.97
C GLY A 224 12.21 -12.66 -2.09
N SER A 225 11.31 -13.14 -2.95
CA SER A 225 11.70 -14.02 -4.06
C SER A 225 12.62 -13.35 -5.08
N TRP A 226 12.58 -12.02 -5.20
CA TRP A 226 13.44 -11.23 -6.07
C TRP A 226 14.94 -11.43 -5.74
N ALA A 227 15.26 -11.62 -4.45
CA ALA A 227 16.63 -11.76 -3.97
C ALA A 227 17.30 -13.05 -4.49
N ALA A 228 16.51 -14.05 -4.89
CA ALA A 228 17.04 -15.29 -5.46
C ALA A 228 17.79 -15.11 -6.78
N SER A 229 17.55 -14.00 -7.47
CA SER A 229 18.28 -13.64 -8.70
C SER A 229 19.64 -13.00 -8.44
N HIS A 230 19.96 -12.67 -7.18
CA HIS A 230 21.19 -11.95 -6.77
C HIS A 230 21.90 -12.65 -5.59
N PRO A 231 22.23 -13.95 -5.71
CA PRO A 231 22.69 -14.75 -4.58
C PRO A 231 23.96 -14.21 -3.93
N ALA A 232 24.94 -13.77 -4.72
CA ALA A 232 26.24 -13.34 -4.21
C ALA A 232 26.15 -12.03 -3.42
N GLU A 233 25.37 -11.06 -3.92
CA GLU A 233 25.14 -9.78 -3.25
C GLU A 233 24.35 -9.98 -1.96
N VAL A 234 23.31 -10.82 -2.00
CA VAL A 234 22.50 -11.16 -0.82
C VAL A 234 23.35 -11.87 0.23
N GLU A 235 24.22 -12.81 -0.17
CA GLU A 235 25.15 -13.50 0.74
C GLU A 235 26.07 -12.49 1.42
N SER A 236 26.71 -11.62 0.64
CA SER A 236 27.63 -10.59 1.13
C SER A 236 26.97 -9.68 2.16
N ILE A 237 25.76 -9.17 1.87
CA ILE A 237 24.99 -8.31 2.79
C ILE A 237 24.66 -9.07 4.08
N LEU A 238 24.24 -10.33 4.00
CA LEU A 238 23.89 -11.13 5.19
C LEU A 238 25.11 -11.50 6.03
N GLN A 239 26.25 -11.82 5.40
CA GLN A 239 27.51 -12.11 6.10
C GLN A 239 28.02 -10.88 6.84
N GLU A 240 27.99 -9.71 6.20
CA GLU A 240 28.41 -8.45 6.84
C GLU A 240 27.43 -8.05 7.96
N LEU A 241 26.13 -8.17 7.74
CA LEU A 241 25.15 -7.92 8.81
C LEU A 241 25.35 -8.87 10.00
N GLN A 242 25.70 -10.13 9.74
CA GLN A 242 26.01 -11.12 10.78
C GLN A 242 27.34 -10.81 11.50
N SER A 243 28.34 -10.27 10.81
CA SER A 243 29.63 -9.89 11.42
C SER A 243 29.45 -8.78 12.45
N GLN A 244 28.54 -7.83 12.17
CA GLN A 244 28.26 -6.68 13.04
C GLN A 244 27.27 -6.98 14.16
N THR A 245 26.18 -7.71 13.86
CA THR A 245 25.08 -7.91 14.82
C THR A 245 25.08 -9.30 15.48
N GLY A 246 26.00 -10.17 15.06
CA GLY A 246 26.00 -11.57 15.43
C GLY A 246 24.87 -12.35 14.75
N LYS A 247 24.70 -13.60 15.18
CA LYS A 247 23.65 -14.46 14.62
C LYS A 247 22.29 -14.14 15.26
N THR A 248 21.40 -13.53 14.48
CA THR A 248 20.04 -13.19 14.93
C THR A 248 18.97 -14.14 14.36
N SER A 249 17.76 -14.10 14.94
CA SER A 249 16.61 -14.80 14.38
C SER A 249 16.23 -14.27 13.01
N ASP A 250 16.41 -12.98 12.75
CA ASP A 250 16.05 -12.34 11.48
C ASP A 250 16.94 -12.82 10.34
N ILE A 251 18.26 -12.89 10.56
CA ILE A 251 19.21 -13.48 9.61
C ILE A 251 18.86 -14.94 9.34
N SER A 252 18.60 -15.71 10.40
CA SER A 252 18.22 -17.12 10.28
C SER A 252 16.90 -17.31 9.52
N ASN A 253 15.95 -16.38 9.64
CA ASN A 253 14.70 -16.37 8.91
C ASN A 253 14.92 -16.05 7.42
N ALA A 254 15.77 -15.07 7.11
CA ALA A 254 16.11 -14.70 5.74
C ALA A 254 16.79 -15.85 5.00
N LEU A 255 17.81 -16.48 5.61
CA LEU A 255 18.49 -17.64 5.03
C LEU A 255 17.52 -18.81 4.77
N ARG A 256 16.58 -19.08 5.71
CA ARG A 256 15.53 -20.08 5.49
C ARG A 256 14.58 -19.72 4.35
N ALA A 257 14.24 -18.44 4.19
CA ALA A 257 13.42 -17.99 3.06
C ALA A 257 14.15 -18.22 1.73
N LEU A 258 15.43 -17.84 1.65
CA LEU A 258 16.27 -17.99 0.45
C LEU A 258 16.45 -19.47 0.06
N LYS A 259 16.62 -20.37 1.03
CA LYS A 259 16.63 -21.82 0.77
C LYS A 259 15.34 -22.33 0.13
N ARG A 260 14.16 -21.81 0.54
CA ARG A 260 12.87 -22.16 -0.10
C ARG A 260 12.80 -21.67 -1.55
N HIS A 261 13.55 -20.62 -1.89
CA HIS A 261 13.70 -20.12 -3.25
C HIS A 261 14.84 -20.82 -4.03
N LYS A 262 15.39 -21.92 -3.50
CA LYS A 262 16.47 -22.72 -4.10
C LYS A 262 17.80 -21.96 -4.26
N VAL A 263 18.00 -20.92 -3.45
CA VAL A 263 19.29 -20.24 -3.37
C VAL A 263 20.20 -21.05 -2.44
N SER A 264 21.38 -21.43 -2.94
CA SER A 264 22.44 -22.02 -2.13
C SER A 264 23.36 -20.90 -1.66
N LEU A 265 23.29 -20.60 -0.36
CA LEU A 265 24.11 -19.63 0.38
C LEU A 265 24.83 -20.37 1.50
#